data_AF-A0A352XZQ2-F1
#
_entry.id   AF-A0A352XZQ2-F1
#
_cell.length_a   1.000
_cell.length_b   1.000
_cell.length_c   1.000
_cell.angle_alpha   90.00
_cell.angle_beta   90.00
_cell.angle_gamma   90.00
#
_symmetry.space_group_name_H-M   'P 1'
#
loop_
_entity.id
_entity.type
_entity.pdbx_description
1 polymer ?
#
loop_
_entity_poly.entity_id
_entity_poly.type
_entity_poly.pdbx_seq_one_letter_code
_entity_poly.pdbx_strand_id
1 'polypeptide(L)'
;MIEYGQTVLCPEVATNEPVLRAERLPSLLKWAGGKEQELKHILPLLPSFDAYYEPFVGGGAVFFSIQSQRKFINDKSPDLFNLYLMTAQQNVDFFRSLDTLLLGWQSVSNIVDRCATELLNTYTAYSMDKSSLEEMQSRLYEFVLQHSAEFNAMFEAFFAKDTGNFIREIQRNLLSKTRRMKELEHKKWKLPEHDIIANIECALKSAFYMHLRYLYNRISAYSIPVSLAAAIFFFVRENAYASMFRYNSKGGFNVPYGGISYNRKDLARKVAYLQSPQVELHFKNTVIENMDFAAFLQKHPPRAEDFVFLDPPYDSEFSTYSQNEFARRDQERLASYLLKQCKA
;
A
#
# COMPACT_ATOMS: atom_id res chain seq x y z
N MET A 1 16.97 -12.95 9.37
CA MET A 1 17.32 -11.60 9.87
C MET A 1 17.84 -10.83 8.68
N ILE A 2 17.24 -9.69 8.35
CA ILE A 2 17.74 -8.80 7.30
C ILE A 2 18.72 -7.86 8.01
N GLU A 3 19.97 -7.81 7.57
CA GLU A 3 20.93 -6.80 8.01
C GLU A 3 20.55 -5.47 7.39
N TYR A 4 20.05 -4.55 8.23
CA TYR A 4 19.74 -3.18 7.84
C TYR A 4 21.05 -2.38 7.81
N GLY A 5 21.46 -1.96 6.61
CA GLY A 5 22.69 -1.17 6.41
C GLY A 5 23.10 -0.93 4.95
N GLN A 6 22.25 -1.27 3.97
CA GLN A 6 22.62 -1.19 2.55
C GLN A 6 22.28 0.19 1.95
N THR A 7 23.32 0.94 1.57
CA THR A 7 23.22 2.12 0.70
C THR A 7 23.04 1.65 -0.75
N VAL A 8 22.09 2.24 -1.48
CA VAL A 8 22.01 2.04 -2.94
C VAL A 8 22.18 3.39 -3.63
N LEU A 9 23.16 3.46 -4.53
CA LEU A 9 23.33 4.56 -5.48
C LEU A 9 22.79 4.09 -6.83
N CYS A 10 21.80 4.79 -7.39
CA CYS A 10 21.33 4.53 -8.75
C CYS A 10 22.38 5.06 -9.77
N PRO A 11 22.66 4.34 -10.88
CA PRO A 11 23.73 4.67 -11.81
C PRO A 11 23.49 5.98 -12.59
N GLU A 12 24.58 6.64 -12.97
CA GLU A 12 24.57 7.83 -13.82
C GLU A 12 24.16 7.50 -15.25
N VAL A 13 23.28 8.32 -15.83
CA VAL A 13 23.05 8.37 -17.29
C VAL A 13 23.51 9.75 -17.75
N ALA A 14 24.53 9.83 -18.60
CA ALA A 14 25.00 11.10 -19.15
C ALA A 14 23.95 11.65 -20.13
N THR A 15 23.28 12.75 -19.79
CA THR A 15 22.39 13.46 -20.72
C THR A 15 22.55 14.97 -20.55
N ASN A 16 23.14 15.60 -21.57
CA ASN A 16 23.18 17.06 -21.78
C ASN A 16 21.83 17.59 -22.28
N GLU A 17 20.73 17.25 -21.60
CA GLU A 17 19.42 17.83 -21.93
C GLU A 17 19.08 18.98 -20.99
N PRO A 18 18.50 20.07 -21.51
CA PRO A 18 18.07 21.20 -20.69
C PRO A 18 17.06 20.70 -19.66
N VAL A 19 17.23 21.14 -18.40
CA VAL A 19 16.32 20.85 -17.30
C VAL A 19 14.92 21.39 -17.66
N LEU A 20 14.10 20.54 -18.28
CA LEU A 20 12.69 20.78 -18.50
C LEU A 20 12.07 21.05 -17.13
N ARG A 21 11.23 22.09 -17.01
CA ARG A 21 10.37 22.30 -15.84
C ARG A 21 9.43 21.10 -15.75
N ALA A 22 9.87 20.05 -15.08
CA ALA A 22 9.10 18.82 -14.96
C ALA A 22 7.91 19.08 -14.03
N GLU A 23 6.72 18.72 -14.53
CA GLU A 23 5.47 18.71 -13.76
C GLU A 23 5.66 17.93 -12.46
N ARG A 24 5.02 18.44 -11.39
CA ARG A 24 4.94 17.76 -10.10
C ARG A 24 4.50 16.31 -10.29
N LEU A 25 5.24 15.39 -9.68
CA LEU A 25 4.86 13.97 -9.66
C LEU A 25 3.95 13.68 -8.45
N PRO A 26 2.94 12.80 -8.59
CA PRO A 26 2.17 12.34 -7.45
C PRO A 26 2.99 11.36 -6.59
N SER A 27 2.73 11.36 -5.28
CA SER A 27 3.28 10.38 -4.36
C SER A 27 2.95 8.94 -4.78
N LEU A 28 3.89 8.01 -4.57
CA LEU A 28 3.67 6.59 -4.93
C LEU A 28 2.52 5.97 -4.14
N LEU A 29 2.34 6.41 -2.89
CA LEU A 29 1.36 5.88 -1.96
C LEU A 29 0.85 6.99 -1.04
N LYS A 30 -0.45 6.94 -0.71
CA LYS A 30 -1.01 7.83 0.32
C LYS A 30 -0.45 7.48 1.70
N TRP A 31 0.11 8.47 2.38
CA TRP A 31 0.73 8.31 3.70
C TRP A 31 0.07 9.18 4.77
N ALA A 32 0.16 8.76 6.03
CA ALA A 32 -0.28 9.58 7.14
C ALA A 32 0.58 10.83 7.24
N GLY A 33 -0.04 12.01 7.37
CA GLY A 33 0.67 13.29 7.41
C GLY A 33 1.17 13.83 6.06
N GLY A 34 0.79 13.19 4.93
CA GLY A 34 1.26 13.61 3.61
C GLY A 34 0.95 15.08 3.29
N LYS A 35 1.97 15.81 2.82
CA LYS A 35 1.95 17.26 2.62
C LYS A 35 1.34 17.75 1.30
N GLU A 36 0.54 16.92 0.63
CA GLU A 36 0.05 17.22 -0.72
C GLU A 36 -0.80 18.49 -0.82
N GLN A 37 -1.56 18.82 0.24
CA GLN A 37 -2.42 20.02 0.28
C GLN A 37 -1.62 21.27 0.67
N GLU A 38 -0.54 21.09 1.42
CA GLU A 38 0.35 22.10 1.96
C GLU A 38 1.41 22.54 0.94
N LEU A 39 1.60 21.81 -0.16
CA LEU A 39 2.57 22.16 -1.21
C LEU A 39 2.40 23.57 -1.77
N LYS A 40 1.16 24.10 -1.82
CA LYS A 40 0.90 25.49 -2.23
C LYS A 40 1.54 26.53 -1.29
N HIS A 41 1.87 26.15 -0.07
CA HIS A 41 2.56 26.97 0.92
C HIS A 41 4.06 26.63 1.00
N ILE A 42 4.42 25.36 0.77
CA ILE A 42 5.82 24.90 0.85
C ILE A 42 6.63 25.36 -0.37
N LEU A 43 6.13 25.10 -1.59
CA LEU A 43 6.89 25.34 -2.83
C LEU A 43 7.31 26.81 -3.03
N PRO A 44 6.47 27.82 -2.71
CA PRO A 44 6.88 29.23 -2.83
C PRO A 44 7.98 29.67 -1.85
N LEU A 45 8.22 28.90 -0.78
CA LEU A 45 9.20 29.21 0.27
C LEU A 45 10.54 28.48 0.08
N LEU A 46 10.69 27.74 -1.01
CA LEU A 46 11.93 27.01 -1.29
C LEU A 46 13.09 27.99 -1.56
N PRO A 47 14.23 27.83 -0.87
CA PRO A 47 15.44 28.57 -1.22
C PRO A 47 16.06 28.04 -2.51
N SER A 48 17.11 28.70 -3.01
CA SER A 48 18.04 28.05 -3.95
C SER A 48 18.87 27.03 -3.18
N PHE A 49 19.13 25.86 -3.76
CA PHE A 49 19.92 24.80 -3.12
C PHE A 49 20.63 23.88 -4.11
N ASP A 50 21.71 23.24 -3.67
CA ASP A 50 22.53 22.29 -4.43
C ASP A 50 22.04 20.85 -4.31
N ALA A 51 21.61 20.43 -3.12
CA ALA A 51 21.03 19.11 -2.87
C ALA A 51 19.82 19.18 -1.94
N TYR A 52 18.94 18.20 -2.06
CA TYR A 52 17.71 18.11 -1.28
C TYR A 52 17.76 16.94 -0.29
N TYR A 53 17.39 17.18 0.95
CA TYR A 53 17.32 16.18 2.01
C TYR A 53 15.92 16.11 2.61
N GLU A 54 15.39 14.90 2.77
CA GLU A 54 14.13 14.62 3.46
C GLU A 54 14.31 13.43 4.41
N PRO A 55 14.75 13.67 5.67
CA PRO A 55 15.02 12.61 6.65
C PRO A 55 13.79 11.80 7.10
N PHE A 56 12.59 12.31 6.82
CA PHE A 56 11.29 11.75 7.19
C PHE A 56 10.36 11.72 5.97
N VAL A 57 10.77 11.03 4.90
CA VAL A 57 10.11 11.18 3.59
C VAL A 57 8.65 10.77 3.58
N GLY A 58 8.26 9.73 4.33
CA GLY A 58 6.88 9.25 4.33
C GLY A 58 6.31 9.06 2.90
N GLY A 59 5.18 9.70 2.62
CA GLY A 59 4.58 9.68 1.28
C GLY A 59 5.36 10.42 0.20
N GLY A 60 6.36 11.23 0.57
CA GLY A 60 7.26 11.94 -0.34
C GLY A 60 6.59 13.07 -1.12
N ALA A 61 5.50 13.65 -0.60
CA ALA A 61 4.77 14.69 -1.33
C ALA A 61 5.67 15.87 -1.73
N VAL A 62 6.61 16.26 -0.85
CA VAL A 62 7.59 17.30 -1.14
C VAL A 62 8.70 16.75 -2.05
N PHE A 63 9.30 15.61 -1.74
CA PHE A 63 10.25 14.91 -2.62
C PHE A 63 9.80 14.86 -4.09
N PHE A 64 8.61 14.34 -4.37
CA PHE A 64 8.07 14.23 -5.74
C PHE A 64 7.70 15.57 -6.39
N SER A 65 7.69 16.66 -5.62
CA SER A 65 7.47 18.02 -6.11
C SER A 65 8.78 18.81 -6.30
N ILE A 66 9.92 18.25 -5.86
CA ILE A 66 11.24 18.88 -5.92
C ILE A 66 12.03 18.34 -7.11
N GLN A 67 12.62 19.26 -7.88
CA GLN A 67 13.64 18.94 -8.86
C GLN A 67 15.01 19.29 -8.27
N SER A 68 15.89 18.31 -8.17
CA SER A 68 17.25 18.46 -7.66
C SER A 68 18.16 17.45 -8.34
N GLN A 69 19.40 17.83 -8.63
CA GLN A 69 20.39 16.91 -9.19
C GLN A 69 20.83 15.84 -8.21
N ARG A 70 20.77 16.12 -6.90
CA ARG A 70 21.11 15.18 -5.83
C ARG A 70 20.04 15.22 -4.75
N LYS A 71 19.52 14.06 -4.39
CA LYS A 71 18.44 13.92 -3.41
C LYS A 71 18.82 12.85 -2.39
N PHE A 72 18.44 13.08 -1.14
CA PHE A 72 18.71 12.17 -0.04
C PHE A 72 17.42 12.01 0.74
N ILE A 73 16.83 10.82 0.71
CA ILE A 73 15.59 10.52 1.42
C ILE A 73 15.81 9.39 2.42
N ASN A 74 15.12 9.49 3.55
CA ASN A 74 15.15 8.47 4.59
C ASN A 74 13.76 8.29 5.20
N ASP A 75 13.44 7.07 5.58
CA ASP A 75 12.34 6.79 6.49
C ASP A 75 12.70 5.61 7.40
N LYS A 76 12.18 5.61 8.61
CA LYS A 76 12.38 4.49 9.55
C LYS A 76 11.52 3.27 9.20
N SER A 77 10.47 3.43 8.39
CA SER A 77 9.59 2.34 7.96
C SER A 77 10.28 1.45 6.90
N PRO A 78 10.57 0.17 7.21
CA PRO A 78 11.21 -0.73 6.26
C PRO A 78 10.30 -1.06 5.07
N ASP A 79 8.97 -1.11 5.28
CA ASP A 79 8.02 -1.35 4.19
C ASP A 79 8.03 -0.22 3.16
N LEU A 80 8.09 1.02 3.65
CA LEU A 80 8.17 2.20 2.81
C LEU A 80 9.50 2.23 2.06
N PHE A 81 10.61 2.04 2.77
CA PHE A 81 11.94 1.93 2.16
C PHE A 81 11.98 0.91 1.03
N ASN A 82 11.46 -0.31 1.28
CA ASN A 82 11.44 -1.35 0.26
C ASN A 82 10.59 -0.96 -0.96
N LEU A 83 9.44 -0.30 -0.76
CA LEU A 83 8.64 0.21 -1.88
C LEU A 83 9.42 1.23 -2.72
N TYR A 84 10.05 2.22 -2.08
CA TYR A 84 10.86 3.24 -2.74
C TYR A 84 12.04 2.61 -3.48
N LEU A 85 12.78 1.71 -2.81
CA LEU A 85 13.96 1.07 -3.36
C LEU A 85 13.62 0.19 -4.58
N MET A 86 12.59 -0.66 -4.47
CA MET A 86 12.19 -1.54 -5.57
C MET A 86 11.68 -0.74 -6.78
N THR A 87 11.00 0.39 -6.53
CA THR A 87 10.56 1.32 -7.59
C THR A 87 11.76 2.00 -8.24
N ALA A 88 12.68 2.54 -7.45
CA ALA A 88 13.87 3.23 -7.94
C ALA A 88 14.79 2.32 -8.77
N GLN A 89 14.89 1.03 -8.39
CA GLN A 89 15.71 0.03 -9.08
C GLN A 89 15.00 -0.64 -10.27
N GLN A 90 13.75 -0.28 -10.55
CA GLN A 90 12.92 -0.98 -11.53
C GLN A 90 12.92 -2.52 -11.31
N ASN A 91 12.78 -2.95 -10.06
CA ASN A 91 13.01 -4.34 -9.67
C ASN A 91 12.01 -5.29 -10.34
N VAL A 92 12.52 -6.19 -11.19
CA VAL A 92 11.71 -7.09 -12.02
C VAL A 92 10.85 -8.03 -11.18
N ASP A 93 11.35 -8.54 -10.06
CA ASP A 93 10.61 -9.48 -9.22
C ASP A 93 9.48 -8.80 -8.45
N PHE A 94 9.68 -7.54 -8.03
CA PHE A 94 8.64 -6.71 -7.43
C PHE A 94 7.49 -6.44 -8.41
N PHE A 95 7.80 -6.02 -9.64
CA PHE A 95 6.78 -5.77 -10.65
C PHE A 95 6.08 -7.05 -11.11
N ARG A 96 6.82 -8.16 -11.29
CA ARG A 96 6.20 -9.47 -11.55
C ARG A 96 5.25 -9.88 -10.42
N SER A 97 5.62 -9.62 -9.17
CA SER A 97 4.75 -9.88 -8.02
C SER A 97 3.48 -9.04 -8.07
N LEU A 98 3.58 -7.75 -8.41
CA LEU A 98 2.42 -6.87 -8.59
C LEU A 98 1.51 -7.35 -9.74
N ASP A 99 2.08 -7.76 -10.86
CA ASP A 99 1.32 -8.27 -12.00
C ASP A 99 0.54 -9.54 -11.63
N THR A 100 1.18 -10.48 -10.92
CA THR A 100 0.49 -11.69 -10.43
C THR A 100 -0.64 -11.34 -9.46
N LEU A 101 -0.44 -10.37 -8.57
CA LEU A 101 -1.52 -9.89 -7.69
C LEU A 101 -2.68 -9.27 -8.46
N LEU A 102 -2.40 -8.46 -9.49
CA LEU A 102 -3.40 -7.84 -10.36
C LEU A 102 -4.19 -8.90 -11.15
N LEU A 103 -3.52 -9.93 -11.67
CA LEU A 103 -4.16 -11.05 -12.36
C LEU A 103 -5.06 -11.86 -11.42
N GLY A 104 -4.60 -12.13 -10.19
CA GLY A 104 -5.43 -12.77 -9.17
C GLY A 104 -6.65 -11.92 -8.80
N TRP A 105 -6.44 -10.62 -8.63
CA TRP A 105 -7.51 -9.66 -8.34
C TRP A 105 -8.56 -9.57 -9.45
N GLN A 106 -8.13 -9.57 -10.72
CA GLN A 106 -9.03 -9.59 -11.87
C GLN A 106 -9.77 -10.93 -12.01
N SER A 107 -9.08 -12.04 -11.72
CA SER A 107 -9.70 -13.37 -11.73
C SER A 107 -10.90 -13.47 -10.78
N VAL A 108 -10.88 -12.75 -9.65
CA VAL A 108 -12.05 -12.64 -8.77
C VAL A 108 -13.26 -12.06 -9.51
N SER A 109 -13.10 -10.96 -10.23
CA SER A 109 -14.18 -10.36 -11.02
C SER A 109 -14.66 -11.31 -12.13
N ASN A 110 -13.73 -11.98 -12.82
CA ASN A 110 -14.07 -12.92 -13.88
C ASN A 110 -14.91 -14.10 -13.38
N ILE A 111 -14.63 -14.62 -12.19
CA ILE A 111 -15.44 -15.68 -11.55
C ILE A 111 -16.83 -15.15 -11.22
N VAL A 112 -16.94 -13.94 -10.66
CA VAL A 112 -18.24 -13.34 -10.34
C VAL A 112 -19.08 -13.15 -11.59
N ASP A 113 -18.50 -12.60 -12.66
CA ASP A 113 -19.22 -12.34 -13.91
C ASP A 113 -19.72 -13.65 -14.54
N ARG A 114 -18.86 -14.68 -14.58
CA ARG A 114 -19.22 -16.02 -15.07
C ARG A 114 -20.31 -16.70 -14.25
N CYS A 115 -20.28 -16.53 -12.93
CA CYS A 115 -21.19 -17.19 -12.00
C CYS A 115 -22.33 -16.28 -11.52
N ALA A 116 -22.56 -15.14 -12.19
CA ALA A 116 -23.49 -14.11 -11.73
C ALA A 116 -24.91 -14.65 -11.55
N THR A 117 -25.40 -15.45 -12.51
CA THR A 117 -26.74 -16.05 -12.45
C THR A 117 -26.90 -16.99 -11.25
N GLU A 118 -25.91 -17.85 -10.99
CA GLU A 118 -25.94 -18.79 -9.85
C GLU A 118 -25.94 -18.05 -8.51
N LEU A 119 -25.04 -17.07 -8.38
CA LEU A 119 -24.89 -16.24 -7.19
C LEU A 119 -26.14 -15.40 -6.92
N LEU A 120 -26.72 -14.81 -7.98
CA LEU A 120 -27.97 -14.05 -7.91
C LEU A 120 -29.14 -14.95 -7.50
N ASN A 121 -29.29 -16.12 -8.12
CA ASN A 121 -30.36 -17.07 -7.78
C ASN A 121 -30.26 -17.52 -6.32
N THR A 122 -29.03 -17.80 -5.85
CA THR A 122 -28.77 -18.17 -4.45
C THR A 122 -29.18 -17.06 -3.50
N TYR A 123 -28.77 -15.81 -3.77
CA TYR A 123 -29.16 -14.68 -2.94
C TYR A 123 -30.66 -14.39 -2.98
N THR A 124 -31.27 -14.38 -4.18
CA THR A 124 -32.69 -14.05 -4.37
C THR A 124 -33.59 -15.08 -3.68
N ALA A 125 -33.25 -16.38 -3.74
CA ALA A 125 -33.99 -17.41 -3.01
C ALA A 125 -33.95 -17.17 -1.50
N TYR A 126 -32.78 -16.83 -0.95
CA TYR A 126 -32.61 -16.49 0.47
C TYR A 126 -33.32 -15.19 0.85
N SER A 127 -33.24 -14.16 0.00
CA SER A 127 -33.87 -12.85 0.17
C SER A 127 -35.40 -12.93 0.18
N MET A 128 -35.98 -13.83 -0.62
CA MET A 128 -37.43 -14.07 -0.72
C MET A 128 -37.97 -15.13 0.25
N ASP A 129 -37.17 -15.54 1.25
CA ASP A 129 -37.52 -16.59 2.22
C ASP A 129 -37.90 -17.94 1.57
N LYS A 130 -37.47 -18.17 0.33
CA LYS A 130 -37.59 -19.47 -0.38
C LYS A 130 -36.47 -20.44 -0.02
N SER A 131 -35.43 -19.94 0.65
CA SER A 131 -34.31 -20.74 1.14
C SER A 131 -33.93 -20.32 2.55
N SER A 132 -33.65 -21.29 3.42
CA SER A 132 -33.23 -21.04 4.81
C SER A 132 -31.79 -20.48 4.87
N LEU A 133 -31.36 -20.05 6.06
CA LEU A 133 -29.97 -19.62 6.27
C LEU A 133 -28.99 -20.77 6.02
N GLU A 134 -29.33 -21.97 6.49
CA GLU A 134 -28.53 -23.19 6.36
C GLU A 134 -28.41 -23.61 4.90
N GLU A 135 -29.51 -23.59 4.15
CA GLU A 135 -29.52 -23.91 2.72
C GLU A 135 -28.69 -22.91 1.90
N MET A 136 -28.85 -21.60 2.17
CA MET A 136 -28.03 -20.57 1.52
C MET A 136 -26.55 -20.73 1.86
N GLN A 137 -26.23 -21.02 3.12
CA GLN A 137 -24.85 -21.28 3.54
C GLN A 137 -24.26 -22.51 2.84
N SER A 138 -25.01 -23.60 2.71
CA SER A 138 -24.58 -24.80 1.99
C SER A 138 -24.33 -24.50 0.51
N ARG A 139 -25.22 -23.76 -0.16
CA ARG A 139 -25.01 -23.34 -1.56
C ARG A 139 -23.76 -22.48 -1.75
N LEU A 140 -23.52 -21.52 -0.85
CA LEU A 140 -22.28 -20.74 -0.90
C LEU A 140 -21.04 -21.61 -0.66
N TYR A 141 -21.12 -22.60 0.22
CA TYR A 141 -20.02 -23.53 0.45
C TYR A 141 -19.74 -24.41 -0.78
N GLU A 142 -20.78 -24.94 -1.41
CA GLU A 142 -20.71 -25.69 -2.66
C GLU A 142 -20.09 -24.87 -3.79
N PHE A 143 -20.52 -23.61 -3.96
CA PHE A 143 -19.91 -22.66 -4.89
C PHE A 143 -18.40 -22.51 -4.63
N VAL A 144 -18.00 -22.29 -3.38
CA VAL A 144 -16.56 -22.15 -3.04
C VAL A 144 -15.78 -23.43 -3.31
N LEU A 145 -16.37 -24.60 -3.03
CA LEU A 145 -15.73 -25.89 -3.29
C LEU A 145 -15.53 -26.13 -4.79
N GLN A 146 -16.57 -25.85 -5.59
CA GLN A 146 -16.55 -25.99 -7.04
C GLN A 146 -15.45 -25.12 -7.69
N HIS A 147 -15.24 -23.91 -7.18
CA HIS A 147 -14.25 -22.96 -7.69
C HIS A 147 -12.93 -22.95 -6.90
N SER A 148 -12.74 -23.89 -5.97
CA SER A 148 -11.57 -23.90 -5.06
C SER A 148 -10.23 -23.98 -5.79
N ALA A 149 -10.16 -24.75 -6.88
CA ALA A 149 -8.96 -24.83 -7.71
C ALA A 149 -8.59 -23.49 -8.35
N GLU A 150 -9.58 -22.76 -8.88
CA GLU A 150 -9.37 -21.42 -9.45
C GLU A 150 -8.91 -20.43 -8.39
N PHE A 151 -9.53 -20.46 -7.20
CA PHE A 151 -9.14 -19.60 -6.08
C PHE A 151 -7.73 -19.90 -5.56
N ASN A 152 -7.36 -21.18 -5.44
CA ASN A 152 -6.02 -21.57 -5.01
C ASN A 152 -4.96 -21.18 -6.03
N ALA A 153 -5.24 -21.37 -7.33
CA ALA A 153 -4.32 -21.02 -8.41
C ALA A 153 -3.91 -19.54 -8.39
N MET A 154 -4.79 -18.63 -7.95
CA MET A 154 -4.48 -17.19 -7.80
C MET A 154 -3.27 -16.93 -6.89
N PHE A 155 -3.11 -17.76 -5.86
CA PHE A 155 -2.02 -17.62 -4.89
C PHE A 155 -0.93 -18.67 -5.09
N GLU A 156 -1.19 -19.86 -5.63
CA GLU A 156 -0.11 -20.82 -5.88
C GLU A 156 0.93 -20.31 -6.89
N ALA A 157 0.50 -19.57 -7.90
CA ALA A 157 1.39 -18.89 -8.86
C ALA A 157 2.21 -17.75 -8.22
N PHE A 158 1.84 -17.32 -7.02
CA PHE A 158 2.40 -16.16 -6.31
C PHE A 158 3.20 -16.58 -5.07
N PHE A 159 2.51 -17.27 -4.15
CA PHE A 159 2.97 -17.81 -2.88
C PHE A 159 2.08 -18.97 -2.39
N ALA A 160 2.58 -20.20 -2.46
CA ALA A 160 1.78 -21.40 -2.17
C ALA A 160 1.54 -21.72 -0.67
N LYS A 161 2.09 -20.96 0.30
CA LYS A 161 1.89 -21.30 1.72
C LYS A 161 0.54 -20.82 2.24
N ASP A 162 -0.18 -21.72 2.92
CA ASP A 162 -1.47 -21.48 3.58
C ASP A 162 -2.54 -20.85 2.66
N THR A 163 -2.62 -21.33 1.42
CA THR A 163 -3.71 -21.00 0.48
C THR A 163 -5.09 -21.36 1.05
N GLY A 164 -5.16 -22.36 1.93
CA GLY A 164 -6.36 -22.70 2.69
C GLY A 164 -6.91 -21.53 3.52
N ASN A 165 -6.08 -20.55 3.93
CA ASN A 165 -6.57 -19.33 4.55
C ASN A 165 -7.47 -18.52 3.62
N PHE A 166 -7.14 -18.44 2.32
CA PHE A 166 -7.96 -17.70 1.37
C PHE A 166 -9.35 -18.31 1.23
N ILE A 167 -9.46 -19.64 1.14
CA ILE A 167 -10.75 -20.34 1.08
C ILE A 167 -11.60 -20.06 2.33
N ARG A 168 -10.99 -20.10 3.53
CA ARG A 168 -11.67 -19.73 4.78
C ARG A 168 -12.15 -18.28 4.78
N GLU A 169 -11.32 -17.37 4.25
CA GLU A 169 -11.69 -15.96 4.09
C GLU A 169 -12.86 -15.78 3.12
N ILE A 170 -12.89 -16.50 2.00
CA ILE A 170 -13.99 -16.45 1.03
C ILE A 170 -15.30 -16.83 1.70
N GLN A 171 -15.35 -18.00 2.35
CA GLN A 171 -16.54 -18.51 3.02
C GLN A 171 -17.05 -17.51 4.07
N ARG A 172 -16.14 -16.98 4.90
CA ARG A 172 -16.49 -16.01 5.94
C ARG A 172 -17.04 -14.70 5.36
N ASN A 173 -16.38 -14.16 4.34
CA ASN A 173 -16.76 -12.87 3.77
C ASN A 173 -18.07 -12.98 2.99
N LEU A 174 -18.26 -14.03 2.18
CA LEU A 174 -19.50 -14.28 1.45
C LEU A 174 -20.68 -14.42 2.41
N LEU A 175 -20.58 -15.30 3.41
CA LEU A 175 -21.66 -15.53 4.37
C LEU A 175 -22.03 -14.25 5.14
N SER A 176 -21.03 -13.55 5.65
CA SER A 176 -21.23 -12.30 6.40
C SER A 176 -21.90 -11.22 5.53
N LYS A 177 -21.43 -11.08 4.28
CA LYS A 177 -21.98 -10.10 3.34
C LYS A 177 -23.41 -10.44 2.95
N THR A 178 -23.68 -11.70 2.61
CA THR A 178 -25.02 -12.16 2.22
C THR A 178 -26.04 -11.97 3.33
N ARG A 179 -25.69 -12.32 4.58
CA ARG A 179 -26.54 -12.04 5.76
C ARG A 179 -26.82 -10.57 5.92
N ARG A 180 -25.78 -9.73 5.89
CA ARG A 180 -25.91 -8.28 6.03
C ARG A 180 -26.77 -7.66 4.92
N MET A 181 -26.67 -8.15 3.69
CA MET A 181 -27.52 -7.68 2.59
C MET A 181 -29.00 -7.92 2.91
N LYS A 182 -29.39 -9.14 3.32
CA LYS A 182 -30.78 -9.44 3.71
C LYS A 182 -31.24 -8.57 4.91
N GLU A 183 -30.40 -8.41 5.93
CA GLU A 183 -30.69 -7.52 7.06
C GLU A 183 -30.95 -6.07 6.63
N LEU A 184 -30.24 -5.58 5.61
CA LEU A 184 -30.44 -4.23 5.06
C LEU A 184 -31.73 -4.13 4.24
N GLU A 185 -32.08 -5.14 3.47
CA GLU A 185 -33.35 -5.18 2.72
C GLU A 185 -34.56 -5.11 3.67
N HIS A 186 -34.52 -5.80 4.81
CA HIS A 186 -35.58 -5.71 5.84
C HIS A 186 -35.74 -4.29 6.42
N LYS A 187 -34.67 -3.49 6.43
CA LYS A 187 -34.67 -2.12 6.95
C LYS A 187 -34.95 -1.08 5.87
N LYS A 188 -34.84 -1.44 4.59
CA LYS A 188 -34.84 -0.52 3.45
C LYS A 188 -35.72 -1.09 2.33
N TRP A 189 -35.15 -1.23 1.14
CA TRP A 189 -35.78 -1.78 -0.06
C TRP A 189 -34.95 -2.97 -0.57
N LYS A 190 -35.55 -3.76 -1.45
CA LYS A 190 -34.86 -4.87 -2.13
C LYS A 190 -33.71 -4.36 -2.98
N LEU A 191 -32.55 -5.00 -2.87
CA LEU A 191 -31.38 -4.62 -3.64
C LEU A 191 -31.60 -4.95 -5.12
N PRO A 192 -31.28 -4.04 -6.05
CA PRO A 192 -31.28 -4.39 -7.46
C PRO A 192 -30.18 -5.41 -7.77
N GLU A 193 -30.37 -6.20 -8.83
CA GLU A 193 -29.47 -7.32 -9.18
C GLU A 193 -28.00 -6.90 -9.31
N HIS A 194 -27.75 -5.75 -9.94
CA HIS A 194 -26.39 -5.22 -10.09
C HIS A 194 -25.73 -4.88 -8.74
N ASP A 195 -26.49 -4.40 -7.75
CA ASP A 195 -25.98 -4.15 -6.41
C ASP A 195 -25.70 -5.45 -5.67
N ILE A 196 -26.54 -6.48 -5.84
CA ILE A 196 -26.31 -7.80 -5.27
C ILE A 196 -24.96 -8.35 -5.78
N ILE A 197 -24.75 -8.33 -7.09
CA ILE A 197 -23.51 -8.80 -7.71
C ILE A 197 -22.30 -7.97 -7.24
N ALA A 198 -22.41 -6.64 -7.20
CA ALA A 198 -21.32 -5.78 -6.71
C ALA A 198 -20.97 -6.04 -5.23
N ASN A 199 -21.97 -6.34 -4.39
CA ASN A 199 -21.76 -6.70 -3.00
C ASN A 199 -21.08 -8.07 -2.87
N ILE A 200 -21.45 -9.06 -3.70
CA ILE A 200 -20.83 -10.39 -3.73
C ILE A 200 -19.38 -10.29 -4.23
N GLU A 201 -19.12 -9.54 -5.30
CA GLU A 201 -17.77 -9.23 -5.77
C GLU A 201 -16.94 -8.58 -4.66
N CYS A 202 -17.53 -7.61 -3.94
CA CYS A 202 -16.87 -6.97 -2.79
C CYS A 202 -16.54 -7.97 -1.67
N ALA A 203 -17.36 -9.01 -1.45
CA ALA A 203 -17.07 -10.04 -0.45
C ALA A 203 -15.87 -10.90 -0.88
N LEU A 204 -15.79 -11.32 -2.14
CA LEU A 204 -14.66 -12.09 -2.67
C LEU A 204 -13.37 -11.25 -2.70
N LYS A 205 -13.45 -9.99 -3.15
CA LYS A 205 -12.33 -9.04 -3.12
C LYS A 205 -11.88 -8.72 -1.69
N SER A 206 -12.81 -8.61 -0.75
CA SER A 206 -12.49 -8.52 0.68
C SER A 206 -11.74 -9.78 1.15
N ALA A 207 -12.16 -10.98 0.77
CA ALA A 207 -11.43 -12.20 1.12
C ALA A 207 -10.00 -12.23 0.57
N PHE A 208 -9.80 -11.82 -0.68
CA PHE A 208 -8.48 -11.73 -1.32
C PHE A 208 -7.58 -10.75 -0.56
N TYR A 209 -8.10 -9.55 -0.28
CA TYR A 209 -7.43 -8.54 0.54
C TYR A 209 -7.07 -9.08 1.94
N MET A 210 -7.99 -9.78 2.59
CA MET A 210 -7.81 -10.28 3.94
C MET A 210 -6.76 -11.39 4.00
N HIS A 211 -6.63 -12.21 2.96
CA HIS A 211 -5.54 -13.17 2.84
C HIS A 211 -4.19 -12.48 2.62
N LEU A 212 -4.11 -11.47 1.75
CA LEU A 212 -2.87 -10.69 1.61
C LEU A 212 -2.47 -9.97 2.90
N ARG A 213 -3.44 -9.41 3.64
CA ARG A 213 -3.20 -8.83 4.96
C ARG A 213 -2.72 -9.88 5.97
N TYR A 214 -3.22 -11.11 5.88
CA TYR A 214 -2.77 -12.23 6.69
C TYR A 214 -1.30 -12.58 6.42
N LEU A 215 -0.90 -12.60 5.14
CA LEU A 215 0.48 -12.82 4.69
C LEU A 215 1.40 -11.65 5.08
N TYR A 216 0.94 -10.41 4.92
CA TYR A 216 1.67 -9.20 5.33
C TYR A 216 2.08 -9.26 6.80
N ASN A 217 1.15 -9.65 7.67
CA ASN A 217 1.41 -9.83 9.11
C ASN A 217 2.31 -11.04 9.44
N ARG A 218 2.75 -11.81 8.43
CA ARG A 218 3.55 -13.04 8.56
C ARG A 218 4.77 -13.07 7.64
N ILE A 219 5.18 -11.94 7.07
CA ILE A 219 6.35 -11.85 6.18
C ILE A 219 7.56 -12.60 6.76
N SER A 220 7.92 -12.30 8.01
CA SER A 220 9.04 -12.95 8.71
C SER A 220 8.79 -14.44 8.99
N ALA A 221 7.59 -14.80 9.45
CA ALA A 221 7.25 -16.17 9.80
C ALA A 221 7.23 -17.11 8.59
N TYR A 222 6.90 -16.57 7.42
CA TYR A 222 6.81 -17.31 6.17
C TYR A 222 8.02 -17.15 5.26
N SER A 223 9.00 -16.34 5.65
CA SER A 223 10.17 -15.99 4.85
C SER A 223 9.76 -15.47 3.47
N ILE A 224 8.76 -14.59 3.43
CA ILE A 224 8.28 -13.97 2.19
C ILE A 224 9.43 -13.12 1.61
N PRO A 225 9.83 -13.32 0.34
CA PRO A 225 10.86 -12.51 -0.29
C PRO A 225 10.56 -11.01 -0.23
N VAL A 226 11.59 -10.17 -0.15
CA VAL A 226 11.42 -8.71 0.05
C VAL A 226 10.64 -8.06 -1.10
N SER A 227 10.90 -8.45 -2.35
CA SER A 227 10.14 -7.99 -3.52
C SER A 227 8.65 -8.33 -3.40
N LEU A 228 8.35 -9.56 -2.96
CA LEU A 228 6.99 -10.03 -2.72
C LEU A 228 6.32 -9.28 -1.56
N ALA A 229 7.04 -9.08 -0.46
CA ALA A 229 6.59 -8.34 0.71
C ALA A 229 6.23 -6.89 0.36
N ALA A 230 7.06 -6.20 -0.44
CA ALA A 230 6.81 -4.85 -0.92
C ALA A 230 5.54 -4.79 -1.80
N ALA A 231 5.34 -5.78 -2.68
CA ALA A 231 4.14 -5.87 -3.53
C ALA A 231 2.87 -6.07 -2.69
N ILE A 232 2.92 -6.97 -1.70
CA ILE A 232 1.83 -7.19 -0.74
C ILE A 232 1.54 -5.91 0.05
N PHE A 233 2.57 -5.23 0.56
CA PHE A 233 2.43 -3.97 1.28
C PHE A 233 1.73 -2.91 0.44
N PHE A 234 2.21 -2.67 -0.79
CA PHE A 234 1.62 -1.72 -1.71
C PHE A 234 0.14 -2.04 -1.98
N PHE A 235 -0.16 -3.30 -2.32
CA PHE A 235 -1.53 -3.77 -2.57
C PHE A 235 -2.44 -3.55 -1.36
N VAL A 236 -2.00 -3.97 -0.17
CA VAL A 236 -2.78 -3.85 1.07
C VAL A 236 -3.02 -2.38 1.43
N ARG A 237 -2.04 -1.51 1.23
CA ARG A 237 -2.18 -0.08 1.55
C ARG A 237 -3.09 0.65 0.58
N GLU A 238 -3.06 0.32 -0.70
CA GLU A 238 -3.97 0.90 -1.70
C GLU A 238 -5.42 0.47 -1.50
N ASN A 239 -5.63 -0.72 -0.96
CA ASN A 239 -6.94 -1.32 -0.76
C ASN A 239 -7.50 -1.20 0.67
N ALA A 240 -6.72 -0.63 1.59
CA ALA A 240 -7.14 -0.39 2.96
C ALA A 240 -8.21 0.73 3.05
N TYR A 241 -9.19 0.53 3.92
CA TYR A 241 -10.23 1.52 4.20
C TYR A 241 -9.63 2.87 4.58
N ALA A 242 -10.04 3.92 3.86
CA ALA A 242 -9.58 5.30 4.01
C ALA A 242 -8.05 5.48 3.97
N SER A 243 -7.31 4.51 3.43
CA SER A 243 -5.84 4.45 3.46
C SER A 243 -5.28 4.57 4.89
N MET A 244 -6.06 4.18 5.89
CA MET A 244 -5.69 4.28 7.30
C MET A 244 -4.44 3.46 7.60
N PHE A 245 -3.73 3.90 8.62
CA PHE A 245 -2.53 3.27 9.12
C PHE A 245 -2.78 2.81 10.56
N ARG A 246 -3.11 1.52 10.75
CA ARG A 246 -3.53 0.99 12.07
C ARG A 246 -3.04 -0.44 12.31
N TYR A 247 -2.53 -0.65 13.52
CA TYR A 247 -1.98 -1.93 13.98
C TYR A 247 -2.67 -2.33 15.28
N ASN A 248 -2.74 -3.63 15.54
CA ASN A 248 -3.22 -4.16 16.82
C ASN A 248 -2.08 -4.21 17.87
N SER A 249 -2.41 -4.56 19.11
CA SER A 249 -1.44 -4.66 20.22
C SER A 249 -0.34 -5.71 20.01
N LYS A 250 -0.48 -6.61 19.03
CA LYS A 250 0.53 -7.60 18.63
C LYS A 250 1.38 -7.13 17.44
N GLY A 251 1.24 -5.88 17.00
CA GLY A 251 1.96 -5.35 15.83
C GLY A 251 1.41 -5.82 14.48
N GLY A 252 0.23 -6.42 14.42
CA GLY A 252 -0.40 -6.80 13.15
C GLY A 252 -1.24 -5.67 12.56
N PHE A 253 -1.04 -5.35 11.28
CA PHE A 253 -1.90 -4.43 10.54
C PHE A 253 -3.34 -4.94 10.50
N ASN A 254 -4.30 -4.07 10.85
CA ASN A 254 -5.68 -4.48 11.14
C ASN A 254 -6.75 -3.59 10.47
N VAL A 255 -6.41 -2.86 9.42
CA VAL A 255 -7.38 -2.08 8.64
C VAL A 255 -8.14 -3.01 7.68
N PRO A 256 -9.48 -2.92 7.59
CA PRO A 256 -10.27 -3.76 6.68
C PRO A 256 -10.15 -3.27 5.23
N TYR A 257 -10.67 -4.09 4.30
CA TYR A 257 -10.85 -3.70 2.90
C TYR A 257 -11.75 -2.47 2.78
N GLY A 258 -11.46 -1.59 1.83
CA GLY A 258 -12.17 -0.33 1.63
C GLY A 258 -13.64 -0.46 1.20
N GLY A 259 -14.08 -1.64 0.78
CA GLY A 259 -15.47 -1.93 0.42
C GLY A 259 -15.75 -1.74 -1.07
N ILE A 260 -17.03 -1.64 -1.44
CA ILE A 260 -17.49 -1.71 -2.84
C ILE A 260 -16.86 -0.63 -3.73
N SER A 261 -16.66 0.59 -3.21
CA SER A 261 -16.02 1.67 -3.97
C SER A 261 -14.57 1.37 -4.36
N TYR A 262 -13.95 0.36 -3.75
CA TYR A 262 -12.60 -0.09 -4.04
C TYR A 262 -12.57 -1.23 -5.06
N ASN A 263 -13.70 -1.86 -5.40
CA ASN A 263 -13.74 -2.97 -6.36
C ASN A 263 -13.14 -2.56 -7.72
N ARG A 264 -13.34 -1.30 -8.12
CA ARG A 264 -12.92 -0.75 -9.41
C ARG A 264 -11.75 0.22 -9.32
N LYS A 265 -11.00 0.21 -8.21
CA LYS A 265 -9.75 1.00 -8.15
C LYS A 265 -8.79 0.50 -9.22
N ASP A 266 -8.29 1.42 -10.04
CA ASP A 266 -7.34 1.12 -11.10
C ASP A 266 -5.92 1.02 -10.52
N LEU A 267 -5.64 -0.12 -9.89
CA LEU A 267 -4.32 -0.41 -9.35
C LEU A 267 -3.29 -0.63 -10.47
N ALA A 268 -3.72 -1.13 -11.63
CA ALA A 268 -2.85 -1.32 -12.80
C ALA A 268 -2.25 0.01 -13.27
N ARG A 269 -3.04 1.09 -13.32
CA ARG A 269 -2.54 2.44 -13.61
C ARG A 269 -1.49 2.91 -12.61
N LYS A 270 -1.67 2.60 -11.32
CA LYS A 270 -0.68 2.93 -10.30
C LYS A 270 0.62 2.15 -10.50
N VAL A 271 0.54 0.85 -10.80
CA VAL A 271 1.72 0.02 -11.11
C VAL A 271 2.44 0.56 -12.35
N ALA A 272 1.70 0.88 -13.42
CA ALA A 272 2.26 1.51 -14.61
C ALA A 272 2.93 2.86 -14.31
N TYR A 273 2.38 3.64 -13.37
CA TYR A 273 2.99 4.87 -12.90
C TYR A 273 4.32 4.62 -12.16
N LEU A 274 4.42 3.61 -11.30
CA LEU A 274 5.68 3.22 -10.65
C LEU A 274 6.78 2.84 -11.66
N GLN A 275 6.39 2.30 -12.81
CA GLN A 275 7.28 1.92 -13.92
C GLN A 275 7.48 3.04 -14.95
N SER A 276 6.92 4.22 -14.72
CA SER A 276 6.98 5.29 -15.70
C SER A 276 8.39 5.87 -15.80
N PRO A 277 8.84 6.27 -17.01
CA PRO A 277 10.15 6.91 -17.19
C PRO A 277 10.31 8.17 -16.33
N GLN A 278 9.22 8.87 -16.02
CA GLN A 278 9.24 10.05 -15.17
C GLN A 278 9.57 9.70 -13.71
N VAL A 279 9.03 8.61 -13.18
CA VAL A 279 9.33 8.13 -11.82
C VAL A 279 10.76 7.60 -11.76
N GLU A 280 11.19 6.81 -12.75
CA GLU A 280 12.56 6.32 -12.85
C GLU A 280 13.57 7.48 -12.89
N LEU A 281 13.34 8.46 -13.78
CA LEU A 281 14.17 9.65 -13.88
C LEU A 281 14.17 10.47 -12.59
N HIS A 282 13.02 10.56 -11.91
CA HIS A 282 12.96 11.25 -10.63
C HIS A 282 13.81 10.56 -9.56
N PHE A 283 13.90 9.23 -9.55
CA PHE A 283 14.77 8.52 -8.61
C PHE A 283 16.26 8.57 -8.96
N LYS A 284 16.63 9.01 -10.17
CA LYS A 284 18.01 9.21 -10.55
C LYS A 284 18.73 10.12 -9.56
N ASN A 285 19.97 9.75 -9.20
CA ASN A 285 20.81 10.45 -8.21
C ASN A 285 20.12 10.66 -6.84
N THR A 286 19.21 9.76 -6.46
CA THR A 286 18.58 9.76 -5.14
C THR A 286 19.25 8.70 -4.27
N VAL A 287 19.76 9.11 -3.10
CA VAL A 287 20.14 8.22 -2.02
C VAL A 287 18.90 7.90 -1.20
N ILE A 288 18.61 6.61 -1.02
CA ILE A 288 17.44 6.12 -0.27
C ILE A 288 17.96 5.29 0.89
N GLU A 289 17.55 5.64 2.12
CA GLU A 289 18.03 4.99 3.35
C GLU A 289 16.86 4.56 4.24
N ASN A 290 17.12 3.56 5.09
CA ASN A 290 16.20 3.11 6.13
C ASN A 290 16.89 3.10 7.49
N MET A 291 16.89 4.24 8.16
CA MET A 291 17.49 4.38 9.48
C MET A 291 16.86 5.51 10.29
N ASP A 292 17.33 5.65 11.52
CA ASP A 292 17.05 6.81 12.34
C ASP A 292 17.55 8.10 11.67
N PHE A 293 16.79 9.18 11.79
CA PHE A 293 17.09 10.45 11.12
C PHE A 293 18.48 11.00 11.51
N ALA A 294 18.92 10.81 12.77
CA ALA A 294 20.20 11.33 13.22
C ALA A 294 21.36 10.53 12.61
N ALA A 295 21.21 9.21 12.50
CA ALA A 295 22.18 8.36 11.81
C ALA A 295 22.25 8.70 10.32
N PHE A 296 21.12 8.95 9.68
CA PHE A 296 21.04 9.40 8.28
C PHE A 296 21.79 10.72 8.07
N LEU A 297 21.51 11.73 8.89
CA LEU A 297 22.12 13.06 8.81
C LEU A 297 23.61 13.06 9.23
N GLN A 298 24.05 12.07 10.00
CA GLN A 298 25.47 11.86 10.30
C GLN A 298 26.20 11.19 9.12
N LYS A 299 25.56 10.19 8.50
CA LYS A 299 26.10 9.45 7.35
C LYS A 299 26.20 10.35 6.11
N HIS A 300 25.18 11.19 5.91
CA HIS A 300 25.05 12.12 4.78
C HIS A 300 24.87 13.56 5.31
N PRO A 301 25.95 14.20 5.80
CA PRO A 301 25.85 15.52 6.41
C PRO A 301 25.55 16.62 5.36
N PRO A 302 24.45 17.39 5.53
CA PRO A 302 24.13 18.51 4.64
C PRO A 302 25.19 19.60 4.68
N ARG A 303 25.38 20.28 3.56
CA ARG A 303 26.28 21.44 3.37
C ARG A 303 25.48 22.75 3.41
N ALA A 304 26.19 23.88 3.48
CA ALA A 304 25.59 25.20 3.61
C ALA A 304 24.65 25.61 2.46
N GLU A 305 24.88 25.08 1.26
CA GLU A 305 24.04 25.35 0.09
C GLU A 305 22.97 24.26 -0.14
N ASP A 306 22.85 23.27 0.76
CA ASP A 306 21.84 22.21 0.63
C ASP A 306 20.52 22.64 1.30
N PHE A 307 19.39 22.03 0.91
CA PHE A 307 18.09 22.25 1.55
C PHE A 307 17.61 20.99 2.27
N VAL A 308 17.26 21.13 3.54
CA VAL A 308 16.72 20.05 4.38
C VAL A 308 15.25 20.33 4.68
N PHE A 309 14.35 19.51 4.14
CA PHE A 309 12.94 19.52 4.50
C PHE A 309 12.67 18.54 5.65
N LEU A 310 12.01 19.01 6.70
CA LEU A 310 11.72 18.23 7.89
C LEU A 310 10.22 18.11 8.13
N ASP A 311 9.77 16.86 8.23
CA ASP A 311 8.39 16.52 8.58
C ASP A 311 8.36 15.34 9.58
N PRO A 312 8.94 15.52 10.79
CA PRO A 312 8.91 14.48 11.81
C PRO A 312 7.46 14.20 12.25
N PRO A 313 7.17 13.02 12.82
CA PRO A 313 5.92 12.77 13.53
C PRO A 313 5.59 13.91 14.50
N TYR A 314 4.34 14.38 14.51
CA TYR A 314 3.94 15.48 15.39
C TYR A 314 3.92 15.05 16.87
N ASP A 315 4.37 15.96 17.74
CA ASP A 315 4.27 15.82 19.20
C ASP A 315 2.79 15.91 19.62
N SER A 316 2.11 14.76 19.57
CA SER A 316 0.69 14.60 19.85
C SER A 316 0.44 13.22 20.46
N GLU A 317 -0.75 13.00 21.04
CA GLU A 317 -1.14 11.72 21.65
C GLU A 317 -1.14 10.52 20.66
N PHE A 318 -1.00 10.77 19.35
CA PHE A 318 -0.93 9.76 18.28
C PHE A 318 0.44 9.75 17.58
N SER A 319 1.54 9.54 18.32
CA SER A 319 2.92 9.63 17.78
C SER A 319 3.52 8.32 17.25
N THR A 320 2.76 7.21 17.19
CA THR A 320 3.26 5.93 16.65
C THR A 320 3.05 5.81 15.15
N TYR A 321 4.13 5.91 14.36
CA TYR A 321 4.13 5.72 12.90
C TYR A 321 4.83 4.41 12.56
N SER A 322 4.15 3.48 11.90
CA SER A 322 4.70 2.16 11.53
C SER A 322 5.29 1.38 12.70
N GLN A 323 4.70 1.51 13.90
CA GLN A 323 5.20 0.98 15.19
C GLN A 323 6.48 1.65 15.70
N ASN A 324 6.99 2.66 15.01
CA ASN A 324 8.04 3.52 15.50
C ASN A 324 7.41 4.65 16.32
N GLU A 325 7.76 4.70 17.60
CA GLU A 325 7.46 5.87 18.43
C GLU A 325 8.51 6.95 18.15
N PHE A 326 8.05 8.19 18.01
CA PHE A 326 8.90 9.38 17.97
C PHE A 326 8.52 10.25 19.16
N ALA A 327 9.28 10.10 20.24
CA ALA A 327 8.93 10.70 21.52
C ALA A 327 9.45 12.15 21.61
N ARG A 328 9.03 12.87 22.64
CA ARG A 328 9.56 14.21 22.95
C ARG A 328 11.09 14.27 22.96
N ARG A 329 11.76 13.23 23.46
CA ARG A 329 13.23 13.15 23.45
C ARG A 329 13.80 13.12 22.03
N ASP A 330 13.10 12.55 21.07
CA ASP A 330 13.53 12.53 19.66
C ASP A 330 13.34 13.90 19.01
N GLN A 331 12.27 14.63 19.37
CA GLN A 331 12.10 16.04 18.98
C GLN A 331 13.26 16.91 19.50
N GLU A 332 13.63 16.74 20.78
CA GLU A 332 14.76 17.44 21.40
C GLU A 332 16.10 17.08 20.70
N ARG A 333 16.27 15.81 20.30
CA ARG A 333 17.43 15.32 19.56
C ARG A 333 17.51 15.96 18.17
N LEU A 334 16.39 16.05 17.46
CA LEU A 334 16.30 16.71 16.15
C LEU A 334 16.62 18.20 16.26
N ALA A 335 15.99 18.91 17.19
CA ALA A 335 16.25 20.32 17.43
C ALA A 335 17.73 20.58 17.79
N SER A 336 18.32 19.72 18.65
CA SER A 336 19.74 19.87 19.00
C SER A 336 20.68 19.60 17.84
N TYR A 337 20.34 18.69 16.90
CA TYR A 337 21.14 18.50 15.68
C TYR A 337 21.08 19.76 14.81
N LEU A 338 19.87 20.30 14.58
CA LEU A 338 19.68 21.48 13.74
C LEU A 338 20.42 22.70 14.27
N LEU A 339 20.36 22.95 15.58
CA LEU A 339 20.99 24.12 16.19
C LEU A 339 22.52 24.03 16.28
N LYS A 340 23.09 22.82 16.37
CA LYS A 340 24.50 22.64 16.74
C LYS A 340 25.36 21.99 15.67
N GLN A 341 24.76 21.29 14.71
CA GLN A 341 25.50 20.41 13.78
C GLN A 341 25.10 20.62 12.31
N CYS A 342 23.82 20.91 12.04
CA CYS A 342 23.37 21.16 10.67
C CYS A 342 24.02 22.42 10.11
N LYS A 343 24.61 22.31 8.92
CA LYS A 343 25.25 23.43 8.23
C LYS A 343 24.37 24.08 7.16
N ALA A 344 23.37 23.34 6.66
CA ALA A 344 22.35 23.80 5.73
C ALA A 344 21.44 24.85 6.36
#